data_AF-A0A920T9Q0-F1
#
_entry.id   AF-A0A920T9Q0-F1
#
_cell.length_a   1.000
_cell.length_b   1.000
_cell.length_c   1.000
_cell.angle_alpha   90.00
_cell.angle_beta   90.00
_cell.angle_gamma   90.00
#
_symmetry.space_group_name_H-M   'P 1'
#
loop_
_entity.id
_entity.type
_entity.pdbx_description
1 polymer ?
#
loop_
_entity_poly.entity_id
_entity_poly.type
_entity_poly.pdbx_seq_one_letter_code
_entity_poly.pdbx_strand_id
1 'polypeptide(L)'
;MTACGRVCTTPVSATTHGFGSSQVAAYADFCNANIKALLTGGVTSPYLPGALDGEVQGLLLQANWMGNARPVIQGRLTLNTGMPLQATLFELVQEIAGRLQRQIGPRQQIGLTTDLLILDDPAMHGSTDAIRLDGAERGERAIVVTSSDRFSLHWDRNTTPDQLVDRCLADIDLPDSTRGVVYSLRGAGTADTFSMRRVPQAVIRSGGRPPGVAGRFYPDDPDKLAQQVQACFADAARAGTSSTGQAWPAAMVPHAGLRFSGAVAAGTLSLLEIPESVIIFGPKHTRHGVPWAVAPHDSWQLPGGDMAGDPDLARFLAEAIPGLELDAEAHSQEHAIEVELPLIRHLAPEAKIVGVVVGNGDLDSCRGFAENLAVVLDQLDTPPLLLISSDMNHFATDSENRRLDELALQAMETLDPSRLLRTVRENNISMCGVLPAVIVMETLIRRGALSQHQRTGYATSAETTGDSSRVVGYAGMLLG
;
A
#
# COMPACT_ATOMS: atom_id res chain seq x y z
N MET A 1 -27.92 63.88 -10.08
CA MET A 1 -26.92 63.27 -9.18
C MET A 1 -27.62 62.09 -8.54
N THR A 2 -27.26 60.83 -8.73
CA THR A 2 -25.92 60.24 -8.75
C THR A 2 -26.00 58.92 -9.54
N ALA A 3 -25.02 58.69 -10.42
CA ALA A 3 -24.90 57.47 -11.21
C ALA A 3 -24.47 56.30 -10.31
N CYS A 4 -25.20 55.18 -10.38
CA CYS A 4 -24.80 53.92 -9.75
C CYS A 4 -23.98 53.12 -10.77
N GLY A 5 -22.65 53.18 -10.63
CA GLY A 5 -21.70 52.45 -11.46
C GLY A 5 -21.73 50.96 -11.15
N ARG A 6 -22.02 50.15 -12.17
CA ARG A 6 -21.80 48.70 -12.15
C ARG A 6 -20.30 48.44 -12.01
N VAL A 7 -19.87 47.86 -10.90
CA VAL A 7 -18.53 47.28 -10.79
C VAL A 7 -18.58 45.96 -11.55
N CYS A 8 -17.98 45.97 -12.74
CA CYS A 8 -17.68 44.78 -13.51
C CYS A 8 -16.52 44.07 -12.80
N THR A 9 -16.80 43.07 -11.95
CA THR A 9 -15.77 42.15 -11.49
C THR A 9 -15.55 41.13 -12.60
N THR A 10 -14.67 41.46 -13.54
CA THR A 10 -14.05 40.44 -14.37
C THR A 10 -13.34 39.45 -13.44
N PRO A 11 -13.56 38.14 -13.60
CA PRO A 11 -12.73 37.18 -12.90
C PRO A 11 -11.29 37.41 -13.38
N VAL A 12 -10.37 37.57 -12.44
CA VAL A 12 -8.94 37.54 -12.74
C VAL A 12 -8.68 36.19 -13.38
N SER A 13 -8.43 36.21 -14.67
CA SER A 13 -8.01 35.05 -15.47
C SER A 13 -6.90 34.33 -14.70
N ALA A 14 -7.06 33.02 -14.50
CA ALA A 14 -5.96 32.15 -14.13
C ALA A 14 -4.79 32.45 -15.07
N THR A 15 -3.67 32.89 -14.52
CA THR A 15 -2.48 33.28 -15.27
C THR A 15 -1.92 32.05 -15.97
N THR A 16 -2.07 32.00 -17.29
CA THR A 16 -1.47 31.04 -18.22
C THR A 16 0.03 31.29 -18.48
N HIS A 17 0.69 32.12 -17.65
CA HIS A 17 2.12 32.37 -17.76
C HIS A 17 2.90 31.43 -16.85
N GLY A 18 3.74 30.56 -17.45
CA GLY A 18 4.66 29.69 -16.71
C GLY A 18 5.68 30.48 -15.89
N PHE A 19 6.33 29.80 -14.94
CA PHE A 19 7.34 30.40 -14.06
C PHE A 19 8.59 30.80 -14.85
N GLY A 20 9.04 32.05 -14.69
CA GLY A 20 10.27 32.53 -15.32
C GLY A 20 11.53 32.04 -14.60
N SER A 21 12.64 31.88 -15.32
CA SER A 21 13.89 31.33 -14.75
C SER A 21 14.44 32.12 -13.56
N SER A 22 14.33 33.46 -13.57
CA SER A 22 14.75 34.31 -12.45
C SER A 22 13.89 34.10 -11.20
N GLN A 23 12.61 33.81 -11.39
CA GLN A 23 11.68 33.54 -10.31
C GLN A 23 11.97 32.18 -9.65
N VAL A 24 12.18 31.13 -10.46
CA VAL A 24 12.55 29.80 -9.95
C VAL A 24 13.89 29.86 -9.21
N ALA A 25 14.86 30.61 -9.72
CA ALA A 25 16.14 30.84 -9.03
C ALA A 25 15.95 31.49 -7.66
N ALA A 26 15.07 32.50 -7.54
CA ALA A 26 14.77 33.13 -6.25
C ALA A 26 14.14 32.16 -5.23
N TYR A 27 13.25 31.26 -5.68
CA TYR A 27 12.73 30.20 -4.79
C TYR A 27 13.79 29.18 -4.40
N ALA A 28 14.70 28.81 -5.31
CA ALA A 28 15.81 27.93 -5.00
C ALA A 28 16.74 28.55 -3.95
N ASP A 29 17.11 29.83 -4.11
CA ASP A 29 17.92 30.56 -3.13
C ASP A 29 17.22 30.66 -1.76
N PHE A 30 15.92 30.90 -1.76
CA PHE A 30 15.09 30.88 -0.56
C PHE A 30 15.11 29.50 0.14
N CYS A 31 15.02 28.42 -0.63
CA CYS A 31 15.12 27.06 -0.08
C CYS A 31 16.52 26.80 0.51
N ASN A 32 17.58 27.18 -0.21
CA ASN A 32 18.96 27.03 0.26
C ASN A 32 19.19 27.77 1.60
N ALA A 33 18.72 29.02 1.69
CA ALA A 33 18.85 29.84 2.88
C ALA A 33 18.15 29.20 4.09
N ASN A 34 16.93 28.69 3.92
CA ASN A 34 16.20 28.03 4.99
C ASN A 34 16.82 26.68 5.39
N ILE A 35 17.30 25.87 4.44
CA ILE A 35 18.00 24.63 4.75
C ILE A 35 19.26 24.93 5.59
N LYS A 36 20.05 25.93 5.19
CA LYS A 36 21.23 26.37 5.96
C LYS A 36 20.85 26.85 7.36
N ALA A 37 19.77 27.62 7.49
CA ALA A 37 19.26 28.06 8.78
C ALA A 37 18.88 26.85 9.68
N LEU A 38 18.11 25.89 9.17
CA LEU A 38 17.74 24.68 9.92
C LEU A 38 18.95 23.86 10.37
N LEU A 39 19.94 23.68 9.49
CA LEU A 39 21.15 22.92 9.81
C LEU A 39 22.04 23.60 10.84
N THR A 40 21.94 24.93 10.98
CA THR A 40 22.74 25.73 11.92
C THR A 40 21.97 26.19 13.15
N GLY A 41 20.69 25.84 13.28
CA GLY A 41 19.81 26.29 14.36
C GLY A 41 19.39 27.78 14.25
N GLY A 42 19.48 28.35 13.05
CA GLY A 42 19.03 29.71 12.75
C GLY A 42 17.52 29.85 12.56
N VAL A 43 17.07 31.08 12.33
CA VAL A 43 15.66 31.42 12.10
C VAL A 43 15.28 31.18 10.64
N THR A 44 14.22 30.41 10.42
CA THR A 44 13.65 30.17 9.09
C THR A 44 12.52 31.14 8.76
N SER A 45 12.27 31.36 7.47
CA SER A 45 11.06 32.02 6.97
C SER A 45 10.20 31.01 6.22
N PRO A 46 8.93 30.81 6.60
CA PRO A 46 8.02 29.92 5.88
C PRO A 46 7.48 30.52 4.58
N TYR A 47 7.73 31.81 4.34
CA TYR A 47 7.20 32.57 3.22
C TYR A 47 8.27 33.47 2.61
N LEU A 48 8.24 33.62 1.29
CA LEU A 48 9.07 34.53 0.50
C LEU A 48 8.24 35.76 0.08
N PRO A 49 8.44 36.92 0.72
CA PRO A 49 7.68 38.14 0.40
C PRO A 49 7.82 38.57 -1.06
N GLY A 50 6.68 38.91 -1.68
CA GLY A 50 6.64 39.42 -3.06
C GLY A 50 6.80 38.35 -4.15
N ALA A 51 6.98 37.08 -3.77
CA ALA A 51 6.95 35.98 -4.72
C ALA A 51 5.51 35.55 -5.01
N LEU A 52 5.24 35.05 -6.22
CA LEU A 52 3.94 34.46 -6.54
C LEU A 52 3.66 33.30 -5.58
N ASP A 53 2.42 33.16 -5.15
CA ASP A 53 1.98 32.01 -4.37
C ASP A 53 0.68 31.52 -4.98
N GLY A 54 0.80 30.41 -5.71
CA GLY A 54 -0.27 29.81 -6.48
C GLY A 54 -0.22 28.30 -6.34
N GLU A 55 -1.15 27.65 -7.03
CA GLU A 55 -1.16 26.20 -7.09
C GLU A 55 -0.24 25.68 -8.19
N VAL A 56 0.52 24.64 -7.84
CA VAL A 56 1.40 23.92 -8.76
C VAL A 56 1.11 22.43 -8.70
N GLN A 57 1.53 21.68 -9.71
CA GLN A 57 1.32 20.24 -9.77
C GLN A 57 2.53 19.45 -9.30
N GLY A 58 3.74 20.02 -9.35
CA GLY A 58 4.94 19.35 -8.88
C GLY A 58 6.03 20.29 -8.40
N LEU A 59 6.80 19.80 -7.42
CA LEU A 59 7.98 20.47 -6.90
C LEU A 59 9.06 19.42 -6.64
N LEU A 60 10.24 19.62 -7.21
CA LEU A 60 11.42 18.81 -6.90
C LEU A 60 12.54 19.74 -6.44
N LEU A 61 12.96 19.56 -5.19
CA LEU A 61 14.06 20.27 -4.58
C LEU A 61 15.26 19.31 -4.46
N GLN A 62 16.42 19.75 -4.93
CA GLN A 62 17.67 19.01 -4.87
C GLN A 62 18.67 19.80 -4.03
N ALA A 63 19.39 19.11 -3.14
CA ALA A 63 20.49 19.69 -2.38
C ALA A 63 21.82 19.07 -2.80
N ASN A 64 22.79 19.95 -3.09
CA ASN A 64 24.10 19.64 -3.67
C ASN A 64 25.22 20.17 -2.75
N TRP A 65 26.32 19.43 -2.59
CA TRP A 65 27.51 19.89 -1.89
C TRP A 65 28.77 19.18 -2.39
N MET A 66 29.94 19.78 -2.11
CA MET A 66 31.22 19.19 -2.51
C MET A 66 31.46 17.81 -1.89
N GLY A 67 31.89 16.87 -2.72
CA GLY A 67 32.27 15.51 -2.32
C GLY A 67 31.13 14.49 -2.35
N ASN A 68 29.93 14.87 -2.78
CA ASN A 68 28.84 13.94 -3.02
C ASN A 68 28.46 13.92 -4.50
N ALA A 69 28.44 12.72 -5.10
CA ALA A 69 28.18 12.54 -6.53
C ALA A 69 26.68 12.55 -6.89
N ARG A 70 25.77 12.38 -5.91
CA ARG A 70 24.32 12.32 -6.14
C ARG A 70 23.58 13.29 -5.22
N PRO A 71 22.79 14.25 -5.74
CA PRO A 71 22.02 15.16 -4.89
C PRO A 71 21.08 14.43 -3.93
N VAL A 72 20.79 15.05 -2.79
CA VAL A 72 19.65 14.66 -1.97
C VAL A 72 18.41 15.31 -2.58
N ILE A 73 17.52 14.48 -3.10
CA ILE A 73 16.30 14.92 -3.78
C ILE A 73 15.10 14.68 -2.88
N GLN A 74 14.20 15.66 -2.83
CA GLN A 74 12.87 15.50 -2.27
C GLN A 74 11.87 16.21 -3.16
N GLY A 75 10.71 15.59 -3.36
CA GLY A 75 9.70 16.18 -4.21
C GLY A 75 8.29 15.69 -3.93
N ARG A 76 7.34 16.46 -4.42
CA ARG A 76 5.90 16.16 -4.40
C ARG A 76 5.34 16.38 -5.79
N LEU A 77 4.36 15.55 -6.13
CA LEU A 77 3.63 15.63 -7.38
C LEU A 77 2.17 15.27 -7.12
N THR A 78 1.27 15.99 -7.78
CA THR A 78 -0.16 15.74 -7.82
C THR A 78 -0.62 15.96 -9.26
N LEU A 79 -1.40 15.02 -9.80
CA LEU A 79 -1.86 15.05 -11.18
C LEU A 79 -3.30 15.62 -11.32
N ASN A 80 -4.02 15.78 -10.20
CA ASN A 80 -5.43 16.15 -10.20
C ASN A 80 -5.69 17.55 -9.60
N THR A 81 -5.29 17.75 -8.35
CA THR A 81 -5.53 19.00 -7.61
C THR A 81 -4.20 19.64 -7.27
N GLY A 82 -4.02 20.92 -7.57
CA GLY A 82 -2.77 21.62 -7.31
C GLY A 82 -2.46 21.73 -5.80
N MET A 83 -1.21 21.98 -5.49
CA MET A 83 -0.73 22.19 -4.12
C MET A 83 -0.17 23.62 -3.96
N PRO A 84 -0.31 24.21 -2.75
CA PRO A 84 0.19 25.56 -2.50
C PRO A 84 1.71 25.61 -2.60
N LEU A 85 2.25 26.45 -3.49
CA LEU A 85 3.66 26.51 -3.83
C LEU A 85 4.56 26.75 -2.60
N GLN A 86 4.38 27.87 -1.89
CA GLN A 86 5.35 28.27 -0.86
C GLN A 86 5.27 27.37 0.38
N ALA A 87 4.06 27.00 0.82
CA ALA A 87 3.88 26.07 1.93
C ALA A 87 4.53 24.70 1.63
N THR A 88 4.32 24.18 0.42
CA THR A 88 4.91 22.91 0.01
C THR A 88 6.43 22.99 -0.10
N LEU A 89 6.98 24.09 -0.65
CA LEU A 89 8.43 24.33 -0.68
C LEU A 89 9.04 24.31 0.72
N PHE A 90 8.38 24.94 1.69
CA PHE A 90 8.87 24.98 3.07
C PHE A 90 8.87 23.60 3.73
N GLU A 91 7.86 22.78 3.47
CA GLU A 91 7.84 21.38 3.93
C GLU A 91 8.98 20.57 3.31
N LEU A 92 9.24 20.72 2.00
CA LEU A 92 10.36 20.06 1.32
C LEU A 92 11.72 20.48 1.90
N VAL A 93 11.88 21.76 2.25
CA VAL A 93 13.05 22.30 2.94
C VAL A 93 13.29 21.60 4.27
N GLN A 94 12.23 21.42 5.08
CA GLN A 94 12.34 20.72 6.37
C GLN A 94 12.72 19.25 6.19
N GLU A 95 12.12 18.57 5.23
CA GLU A 95 12.40 17.17 4.89
C GLU A 95 13.86 16.98 4.45
N ILE A 96 14.38 17.85 3.57
CA ILE A 96 15.78 17.83 3.15
C ILE A 96 16.73 18.14 4.33
N ALA A 97 16.45 19.17 5.11
CA ALA A 97 17.29 19.53 6.25
C ALA A 97 17.41 18.37 7.27
N GLY A 98 16.29 17.71 7.59
CA GLY A 98 16.30 16.56 8.49
C GLY A 98 17.09 15.35 7.96
N ARG A 99 17.16 15.17 6.64
CA ARG A 99 18.05 14.16 6.01
C ARG A 99 19.51 14.59 6.08
N LEU A 100 19.82 15.82 5.71
CA LEU A 100 21.18 16.35 5.67
C LEU A 100 21.82 16.43 7.06
N GLN A 101 21.04 16.68 8.11
CA GLN A 101 21.54 16.76 9.49
C GLN A 101 22.30 15.50 9.93
N ARG A 102 21.97 14.34 9.35
CA ARG A 102 22.65 13.05 9.61
C ARG A 102 23.79 12.73 8.62
N GLN A 103 23.97 13.53 7.57
CA GLN A 103 24.84 13.20 6.43
C GLN A 103 26.00 14.17 6.20
N ILE A 104 25.87 15.44 6.62
CA ILE A 104 26.87 16.47 6.31
C ILE A 104 27.39 17.20 7.55
N GLY A 105 28.69 17.50 7.56
CA GLY A 105 29.35 18.28 8.60
C GLY A 105 29.42 19.79 8.31
N PRO A 106 29.85 20.62 9.28
CA PRO A 106 29.83 22.08 9.17
C PRO A 106 30.53 22.67 7.93
N ARG A 107 31.65 22.07 7.50
CA ARG A 107 32.38 22.54 6.30
C ARG A 107 31.58 22.32 5.00
N GLN A 108 30.80 21.25 4.93
CA GLN A 108 29.99 20.92 3.75
C GLN A 108 28.74 21.82 3.67
N GLN A 109 28.23 22.28 4.81
CA GLN A 109 27.07 23.19 4.88
C GLN A 109 27.35 24.55 4.19
N ILE A 110 28.59 25.04 4.24
CA ILE A 110 28.99 26.32 3.62
C ILE A 110 28.79 26.26 2.10
N GLY A 111 29.25 25.17 1.48
CA GLY A 111 29.18 24.93 0.04
C GLY A 111 27.86 24.31 -0.44
N LEU A 112 26.84 24.25 0.41
CA LEU A 112 25.53 23.74 0.03
C LEU A 112 24.86 24.68 -0.99
N THR A 113 24.38 24.10 -2.07
CA THR A 113 23.53 24.75 -3.07
C THR A 113 22.26 23.93 -3.25
N THR A 114 21.22 24.56 -3.80
CA THR A 114 19.97 23.85 -4.09
C THR A 114 19.49 24.17 -5.48
N ASP A 115 18.90 23.17 -6.11
CA ASP A 115 18.23 23.29 -7.40
C ASP A 115 16.74 22.99 -7.25
N LEU A 116 15.92 23.73 -7.97
CA LEU A 116 14.46 23.61 -7.90
C LEU A 116 13.89 23.40 -9.30
N LEU A 117 12.94 22.48 -9.41
CA LEU A 117 12.04 22.32 -10.55
C LEU A 117 10.60 22.53 -10.07
N ILE A 118 9.91 23.47 -10.72
CA ILE A 118 8.47 23.69 -10.55
C ILE A 118 7.76 23.11 -11.77
N LEU A 119 6.70 22.33 -11.52
CA LEU A 119 5.88 21.68 -12.53
C LEU A 119 4.44 22.16 -12.48
N ASP A 120 3.90 22.49 -13.63
CA ASP A 120 2.49 22.85 -13.81
C ASP A 120 1.92 22.27 -15.11
N ASP A 121 0.64 22.56 -15.39
CA ASP A 121 -0.02 22.25 -16.67
C ASP A 121 0.09 20.77 -17.08
N PRO A 122 -0.53 19.83 -16.33
CA PRO A 122 -0.44 18.40 -16.63
C PRO A 122 -1.22 18.04 -17.90
N ALA A 123 -0.63 17.20 -18.75
CA ALA A 123 -1.24 16.61 -19.94
C ALA A 123 -1.09 15.08 -19.92
N MET A 124 -2.15 14.34 -20.24
CA MET A 124 -2.14 12.87 -20.30
C MET A 124 -1.84 12.40 -21.74
N HIS A 125 -0.92 11.45 -21.87
CA HIS A 125 -0.41 10.94 -23.16
C HIS A 125 -0.79 9.47 -23.43
N GLY A 126 -1.76 8.93 -22.69
CA GLY A 126 -2.23 7.55 -22.83
C GLY A 126 -1.51 6.57 -21.90
N SER A 127 -1.67 5.29 -22.20
CA SER A 127 -1.06 4.18 -21.46
C SER A 127 0.30 3.79 -22.05
N THR A 128 1.09 3.04 -21.28
CA THR A 128 2.45 2.63 -21.68
C THR A 128 2.53 1.76 -22.94
N ASP A 129 1.42 1.19 -23.40
CA ASP A 129 1.29 0.42 -24.65
C ASP A 129 0.72 1.23 -25.83
N ALA A 130 0.25 2.46 -25.59
CA ALA A 130 -0.37 3.31 -26.59
C ALA A 130 -0.04 4.79 -26.36
N ILE A 131 1.26 5.10 -26.28
CA ILE A 131 1.75 6.44 -25.93
C ILE A 131 1.59 7.41 -27.11
N ARG A 132 1.07 8.62 -26.82
CA ARG A 132 0.89 9.72 -27.77
C ARG A 132 1.40 11.02 -27.16
N LEU A 133 2.63 11.40 -27.49
CA LEU A 133 3.35 12.55 -26.92
C LEU A 133 3.01 13.90 -27.58
N ASP A 134 1.81 14.04 -28.16
CA ASP A 134 1.37 15.28 -28.79
C ASP A 134 1.39 16.44 -27.77
N GLY A 135 2.17 17.49 -28.04
CA GLY A 135 2.34 18.64 -27.13
C GLY A 135 3.39 18.46 -26.03
N ALA A 136 4.09 17.33 -25.96
CA ALA A 136 5.25 17.14 -25.08
C ALA A 136 6.50 17.80 -25.70
N GLU A 137 6.80 19.05 -25.37
CA GLU A 137 7.91 19.78 -25.99
C GLU A 137 9.26 19.49 -25.31
N ARG A 138 10.31 19.30 -26.14
CA ARG A 138 11.68 19.03 -25.68
C ARG A 138 12.17 20.16 -24.78
N GLY A 139 12.65 19.78 -23.60
CA GLY A 139 13.25 20.68 -22.62
C GLY A 139 12.29 21.66 -21.93
N GLU A 140 11.03 21.69 -22.34
CA GLU A 140 9.98 22.42 -21.65
C GLU A 140 9.16 21.53 -20.72
N ARG A 141 8.96 20.25 -21.09
CA ARG A 141 8.04 19.37 -20.36
C ARG A 141 8.76 18.18 -19.74
N ALA A 142 8.41 17.90 -18.49
CA ALA A 142 8.82 16.71 -17.75
C ALA A 142 7.92 15.56 -18.19
N ILE A 143 8.48 14.36 -18.29
CA ILE A 143 7.70 13.13 -18.50
C ILE A 143 7.54 12.44 -17.16
N VAL A 144 6.33 11.99 -16.89
CA VAL A 144 5.96 11.22 -15.71
C VAL A 144 5.30 9.93 -16.18
N VAL A 145 5.78 8.80 -15.66
CA VAL A 145 5.13 7.51 -15.83
C VAL A 145 4.74 6.99 -14.45
N THR A 146 3.47 6.62 -14.29
CA THR A 146 2.94 6.11 -13.03
C THR A 146 2.16 4.82 -13.26
N SER A 147 2.30 3.86 -12.35
CA SER A 147 1.37 2.73 -12.17
C SER A 147 0.67 2.87 -10.82
N SER A 148 0.02 1.81 -10.35
CA SER A 148 -0.64 1.75 -9.05
C SER A 148 0.33 1.95 -7.86
N ASP A 149 1.61 1.58 -8.02
CA ASP A 149 2.62 1.54 -6.95
C ASP A 149 3.97 2.13 -7.36
N ARG A 150 4.23 2.30 -8.66
CA ARG A 150 5.50 2.78 -9.21
C ARG A 150 5.35 4.15 -9.82
N PHE A 151 6.41 4.92 -9.74
CA PHE A 151 6.49 6.28 -10.23
C PHE A 151 7.89 6.56 -10.75
N SER A 152 7.99 7.17 -11.93
CA SER A 152 9.21 7.82 -12.39
C SER A 152 8.88 9.12 -13.10
N LEU A 153 9.75 10.11 -12.87
CA LEU A 153 9.70 11.43 -13.45
C LEU A 153 11.09 11.79 -13.93
N HIS A 154 11.18 12.24 -15.17
CA HIS A 154 12.38 12.83 -15.74
C HIS A 154 12.07 14.16 -16.41
N TRP A 155 12.91 15.15 -16.18
CA TRP A 155 12.95 16.40 -16.91
C TRP A 155 14.40 16.70 -17.29
N ASP A 156 14.64 16.98 -18.56
CA ASP A 156 15.97 17.22 -19.09
C ASP A 156 15.86 18.17 -20.29
N ARG A 157 16.52 19.32 -20.22
CA ARG A 157 16.49 20.35 -21.25
C ARG A 157 16.97 19.86 -22.62
N ASN A 158 17.84 18.84 -22.61
CA ASN A 158 18.59 18.39 -23.77
C ASN A 158 18.13 17.03 -24.31
N THR A 159 17.14 16.38 -23.70
CA THR A 159 16.68 15.03 -24.09
C THR A 159 15.28 15.09 -24.71
N THR A 160 15.00 14.27 -25.73
CA THR A 160 13.66 14.26 -26.36
C THR A 160 12.61 13.61 -25.46
N PRO A 161 11.32 13.94 -25.61
CA PRO A 161 10.24 13.30 -24.87
C PRO A 161 10.25 11.76 -24.95
N ASP A 162 10.50 11.18 -26.13
CA ASP A 162 10.58 9.72 -26.31
C ASP A 162 11.71 9.11 -25.47
N GLN A 163 12.89 9.74 -25.47
CA GLN A 163 14.02 9.28 -24.65
C GLN A 163 13.74 9.44 -23.14
N LEU A 164 12.95 10.45 -22.74
CA LEU A 164 12.51 10.59 -21.36
C LEU A 164 11.50 9.51 -20.97
N VAL A 165 10.60 9.12 -21.88
CA VAL A 165 9.71 7.97 -21.70
C VAL A 165 10.54 6.71 -21.49
N ASP A 166 11.53 6.43 -22.34
CA ASP A 166 12.39 5.25 -22.22
C ASP A 166 13.09 5.21 -20.85
N ARG A 167 13.61 6.34 -20.37
CA ARG A 167 14.22 6.46 -19.04
C ARG A 167 13.21 6.21 -17.92
N CYS A 168 12.01 6.77 -18.03
CA CYS A 168 10.95 6.55 -17.06
C CYS A 168 10.57 5.07 -16.99
N LEU A 169 10.38 4.42 -18.14
CA LEU A 169 10.03 3.00 -18.25
C LEU A 169 11.13 2.09 -17.68
N ALA A 170 12.40 2.39 -17.98
CA ALA A 170 13.55 1.66 -17.44
C ALA A 170 13.68 1.83 -15.91
N ASP A 171 13.32 2.99 -15.37
CA ASP A 171 13.36 3.24 -13.92
C ASP A 171 12.28 2.47 -13.15
N ILE A 172 11.08 2.33 -13.72
CA ILE A 172 9.95 1.69 -13.04
C ILE A 172 9.93 0.17 -13.24
N ASP A 173 10.52 -0.35 -14.31
CA ASP A 173 10.55 -1.78 -14.64
C ASP A 173 9.15 -2.42 -14.50
N LEU A 174 8.22 -1.98 -15.37
CA LEU A 174 6.83 -2.46 -15.31
C LEU A 174 6.75 -3.92 -15.74
N PRO A 175 6.07 -4.79 -14.96
CA PRO A 175 5.72 -6.13 -15.42
C PRO A 175 4.88 -6.08 -16.70
N ASP A 176 5.00 -7.08 -17.56
CA ASP A 176 4.31 -7.14 -18.86
C ASP A 176 2.77 -7.03 -18.76
N SER A 177 2.20 -7.51 -17.65
CA SER A 177 0.76 -7.44 -17.35
C SER A 177 0.30 -6.08 -16.84
N THR A 178 1.22 -5.18 -16.47
CA THR A 178 0.89 -3.89 -15.88
C THR A 178 0.94 -2.78 -16.91
N ARG A 179 -0.13 -1.97 -16.96
CA ARG A 179 -0.14 -0.74 -17.75
C ARG A 179 0.04 0.46 -16.83
N GLY A 180 1.01 1.30 -17.17
CA GLY A 180 1.17 2.61 -16.58
C GLY A 180 0.41 3.67 -17.38
N VAL A 181 0.27 4.85 -16.81
CA VAL A 181 -0.21 6.05 -17.50
C VAL A 181 0.94 7.02 -17.65
N VAL A 182 1.05 7.61 -18.84
CA VAL A 182 2.08 8.60 -19.19
C VAL A 182 1.47 9.99 -19.12
N TYR A 183 2.13 10.88 -18.39
CA TYR A 183 1.81 12.30 -18.32
C TYR A 183 3.02 13.13 -18.73
N SER A 184 2.76 14.37 -19.13
CA SER A 184 3.77 15.41 -19.14
C SER A 184 3.32 16.61 -18.32
N LEU A 185 4.26 17.33 -17.74
CA LEU A 185 4.01 18.59 -17.04
C LEU A 185 4.99 19.63 -17.54
N ARG A 186 4.56 20.87 -17.75
CA ARG A 186 5.48 21.96 -18.07
C ARG A 186 6.38 22.22 -16.87
N GLY A 187 7.68 22.35 -17.13
CA GLY A 187 8.72 22.44 -16.12
C GLY A 187 9.57 23.70 -16.25
N ALA A 188 9.78 24.36 -15.12
CA ALA A 188 10.73 25.46 -14.98
C ALA A 188 11.74 25.11 -13.88
N GLY A 189 12.99 24.85 -14.28
CA GLY A 189 14.04 24.35 -13.38
C GLY A 189 15.32 25.19 -13.36
N THR A 190 16.05 25.20 -12.25
CA THR A 190 17.37 25.87 -12.15
C THR A 190 18.52 25.05 -12.71
N ALA A 191 18.43 23.72 -12.65
CA ALA A 191 19.38 22.81 -13.29
C ALA A 191 18.95 22.44 -14.72
N ASP A 192 19.79 21.69 -15.44
CA ASP A 192 19.45 21.14 -16.76
C ASP A 192 18.66 19.83 -16.66
N THR A 193 18.78 19.12 -15.53
CA THR A 193 18.20 17.78 -15.36
C THR A 193 17.62 17.59 -13.97
N PHE A 194 16.43 17.01 -13.89
CA PHE A 194 15.83 16.50 -12.67
C PHE A 194 15.27 15.12 -12.91
N SER A 195 15.44 14.23 -11.95
CA SER A 195 14.73 12.95 -11.95
C SER A 195 14.28 12.59 -10.54
N MET A 196 13.17 11.87 -10.46
CA MET A 196 12.64 11.32 -9.22
C MET A 196 11.93 10.03 -9.56
N ARG A 197 12.30 8.95 -8.88
CA ARG A 197 11.59 7.68 -8.97
C ARG A 197 11.18 7.20 -7.60
N ARG A 198 10.07 6.48 -7.56
CA ARG A 198 9.57 5.76 -6.40
C ARG A 198 9.11 4.40 -6.90
N VAL A 199 9.99 3.43 -6.74
CA VAL A 199 9.70 2.01 -6.94
C VAL A 199 9.78 1.37 -5.57
N PRO A 200 8.75 0.63 -5.13
CA PRO A 200 8.85 -0.16 -3.91
C PRO A 200 10.08 -1.06 -3.97
N GLN A 201 10.84 -1.12 -2.89
CA GLN A 201 12.01 -2.01 -2.79
C GLN A 201 11.80 -2.96 -1.64
N ALA A 202 12.00 -4.25 -1.90
CA ALA A 202 11.96 -5.27 -0.87
C ALA A 202 13.09 -5.05 0.14
N VAL A 203 12.74 -5.11 1.44
CA VAL A 203 13.70 -5.06 2.53
C VAL A 203 13.80 -6.45 3.15
N ILE A 204 14.83 -7.19 2.78
CA ILE A 204 15.10 -8.50 3.37
C ILE A 204 15.71 -8.30 4.76
N ARG A 205 14.89 -8.45 5.80
CA ARG A 205 15.33 -8.42 7.21
C ARG A 205 14.75 -9.62 7.95
N SER A 206 15.60 -10.58 8.28
CA SER A 206 15.26 -11.71 9.15
C SER A 206 15.22 -11.32 10.63
N GLY A 207 14.86 -12.27 11.50
CA GLY A 207 14.59 -12.05 12.92
C GLY A 207 13.10 -11.97 13.23
N GLY A 208 12.78 -11.66 14.50
CA GLY A 208 11.40 -11.54 14.96
C GLY A 208 10.71 -10.29 14.41
N ARG A 209 9.48 -10.45 13.91
CA ARG A 209 8.60 -9.34 13.58
C ARG A 209 7.97 -8.80 14.87
N PRO A 210 8.26 -7.55 15.28
CA PRO A 210 7.59 -6.96 16.44
C PRO A 210 6.08 -6.76 16.18
N PRO A 211 5.25 -6.66 17.22
CA PRO A 211 3.84 -6.33 17.04
C PRO A 211 3.69 -4.95 16.37
N GLY A 212 2.97 -4.90 15.26
CA GLY A 212 2.66 -3.65 14.55
C GLY A 212 1.37 -3.01 15.02
N VAL A 213 0.44 -3.78 15.61
CA VAL A 213 -0.92 -3.32 15.92
C VAL A 213 -1.44 -3.64 17.33
N ALA A 214 -0.58 -4.16 18.20
CA ALA A 214 -0.86 -4.28 19.63
C ALA A 214 -1.26 -2.92 20.25
N GLY A 215 -2.23 -2.93 21.14
CA GLY A 215 -2.86 -1.74 21.72
C GLY A 215 -3.95 -1.10 20.84
N ARG A 216 -4.08 -1.51 19.57
CA ARG A 216 -5.08 -0.98 18.63
C ARG A 216 -6.10 -2.03 18.19
N PHE A 217 -5.63 -3.16 17.66
CA PHE A 217 -6.50 -4.24 17.17
C PHE A 217 -6.77 -5.30 18.24
N TYR A 218 -5.85 -5.43 19.18
CA TYR A 218 -5.93 -6.29 20.35
C TYR A 218 -5.06 -5.68 21.48
N PRO A 219 -5.18 -6.10 22.75
CA PRO A 219 -4.48 -5.50 23.87
C PRO A 219 -2.96 -5.72 23.79
N ASP A 220 -2.18 -4.72 24.16
CA ASP A 220 -0.71 -4.80 24.30
C ASP A 220 -0.27 -5.46 25.62
N ASP A 221 -1.18 -5.53 26.60
CA ASP A 221 -1.00 -6.26 27.85
C ASP A 221 -1.26 -7.77 27.65
N PRO A 222 -0.33 -8.65 28.05
CA PRO A 222 -0.42 -10.09 27.79
C PRO A 222 -1.60 -10.77 28.48
N ASP A 223 -1.94 -10.37 29.71
CA ASP A 223 -3.04 -10.98 30.46
C ASP A 223 -4.38 -10.57 29.86
N LYS A 224 -4.53 -9.30 29.46
CA LYS A 224 -5.74 -8.82 28.76
C LYS A 224 -5.90 -9.47 27.39
N LEU A 225 -4.81 -9.68 26.65
CA LEU A 225 -4.86 -10.38 25.36
C LEU A 225 -5.35 -11.82 25.55
N ALA A 226 -4.78 -12.55 26.51
CA ALA A 226 -5.20 -13.92 26.80
C ALA A 226 -6.68 -14.00 27.19
N GLN A 227 -7.17 -13.08 28.03
CA GLN A 227 -8.59 -12.98 28.39
C GLN A 227 -9.48 -12.69 27.19
N GLN A 228 -9.07 -11.78 26.30
CA GLN A 228 -9.85 -11.44 25.11
C GLN A 228 -9.92 -12.61 24.12
N VAL A 229 -8.81 -13.33 23.93
CA VAL A 229 -8.78 -14.55 23.10
C VAL A 229 -9.73 -15.61 23.66
N GLN A 230 -9.69 -15.87 24.97
CA GLN A 230 -10.62 -16.81 25.61
C GLN A 230 -12.08 -16.39 25.44
N ALA A 231 -12.38 -15.08 25.55
CA ALA A 231 -13.72 -14.55 25.32
C ALA A 231 -14.17 -14.80 23.87
N CYS A 232 -13.29 -14.60 22.87
CA CYS A 232 -13.63 -14.90 21.46
C CYS A 232 -14.08 -16.35 21.26
N PHE A 233 -13.36 -17.33 21.84
CA PHE A 233 -13.74 -18.74 21.77
C PHE A 233 -15.01 -19.07 22.55
N ALA A 234 -15.19 -18.47 23.73
CA ALA A 234 -16.41 -18.64 24.52
C ALA A 234 -17.65 -18.09 23.79
N ASP A 235 -17.51 -16.95 23.12
CA ASP A 235 -18.57 -16.29 22.36
C ASP A 235 -18.94 -17.11 21.12
N ALA A 236 -17.95 -17.65 20.42
CA ALA A 236 -18.15 -18.58 19.32
C ALA A 236 -18.93 -19.83 19.78
N ALA A 237 -18.50 -20.46 20.88
CA ALA A 237 -19.18 -21.63 21.42
C ALA A 237 -20.65 -21.35 21.79
N ARG A 238 -20.94 -20.16 22.34
CA ARG A 238 -22.32 -19.71 22.63
C ARG A 238 -23.16 -19.51 21.36
N ALA A 239 -22.53 -19.17 20.24
CA ALA A 239 -23.18 -19.07 18.93
C ALA A 239 -23.44 -20.44 18.27
N GLY A 240 -23.06 -21.54 18.92
CA GLY A 240 -23.34 -22.91 18.46
C GLY A 240 -22.22 -23.54 17.64
N THR A 241 -21.05 -22.91 17.51
CA THR A 241 -19.87 -23.55 16.89
C THR A 241 -19.22 -24.49 17.91
N SER A 242 -19.16 -25.78 17.61
CA SER A 242 -18.50 -26.79 18.45
C SER A 242 -17.29 -27.36 17.72
N SER A 243 -16.17 -27.53 18.42
CA SER A 243 -14.92 -28.00 17.82
C SER A 243 -15.08 -29.39 17.22
N THR A 244 -14.90 -29.51 15.90
CA THR A 244 -14.99 -30.79 15.17
C THR A 244 -13.62 -31.31 14.74
N GLY A 245 -12.58 -30.46 14.71
CA GLY A 245 -11.21 -30.85 14.34
C GLY A 245 -11.14 -31.48 12.95
N GLN A 246 -11.76 -30.84 11.95
CA GLN A 246 -11.81 -31.38 10.59
C GLN A 246 -10.64 -30.86 9.76
N ALA A 247 -10.05 -31.75 8.98
CA ALA A 247 -9.06 -31.37 7.97
C ALA A 247 -9.74 -30.64 6.81
N TRP A 248 -9.43 -29.35 6.66
CA TRP A 248 -9.79 -28.52 5.51
C TRP A 248 -8.52 -27.88 4.94
N PRO A 249 -8.35 -27.82 3.61
CA PRO A 249 -7.14 -27.26 3.01
C PRO A 249 -7.08 -25.74 3.11
N ALA A 250 -8.24 -25.06 3.22
CA ALA A 250 -8.28 -23.63 3.42
C ALA A 250 -9.46 -23.15 4.27
N ALA A 251 -9.28 -21.96 4.86
CA ALA A 251 -10.32 -21.24 5.56
C ALA A 251 -10.22 -19.73 5.29
N MET A 252 -11.32 -19.01 5.44
CA MET A 252 -11.35 -17.55 5.45
C MET A 252 -11.82 -17.06 6.81
N VAL A 253 -11.09 -16.10 7.38
CA VAL A 253 -11.40 -15.45 8.65
C VAL A 253 -11.27 -13.93 8.56
N PRO A 254 -12.04 -13.17 9.36
CA PRO A 254 -11.95 -11.71 9.41
C PRO A 254 -10.77 -11.21 10.24
N HIS A 255 -10.28 -10.00 9.96
CA HIS A 255 -9.10 -9.39 10.60
C HIS A 255 -9.34 -7.98 11.18
N ALA A 256 -10.59 -7.56 11.36
CA ALA A 256 -10.89 -6.44 12.25
C ALA A 256 -10.37 -6.72 13.69
N GLY A 257 -10.30 -5.68 14.54
CA GLY A 257 -9.85 -5.87 15.92
C GLY A 257 -10.67 -6.93 16.66
N LEU A 258 -10.02 -7.74 17.52
CA LEU A 258 -10.60 -8.97 18.10
C LEU A 258 -11.93 -8.75 18.82
N ARG A 259 -12.19 -7.55 19.34
CA ARG A 259 -13.46 -7.17 19.97
C ARG A 259 -14.66 -7.18 19.02
N PHE A 260 -14.43 -7.07 17.71
CA PHE A 260 -15.46 -6.99 16.68
C PHE A 260 -15.63 -8.31 15.95
N SER A 261 -14.53 -8.84 15.41
CA SER A 261 -14.56 -10.00 14.51
C SER A 261 -14.00 -11.27 15.14
N GLY A 262 -13.37 -11.18 16.31
CA GLY A 262 -12.61 -12.27 16.91
C GLY A 262 -13.47 -13.50 17.23
N ALA A 263 -14.75 -13.34 17.57
CA ALA A 263 -15.66 -14.47 17.78
C ALA A 263 -15.96 -15.23 16.47
N VAL A 264 -16.09 -14.53 15.34
CA VAL A 264 -16.27 -15.17 14.02
C VAL A 264 -14.99 -15.92 13.64
N ALA A 265 -13.83 -15.27 13.73
CA ALA A 265 -12.55 -15.90 13.44
C ALA A 265 -12.27 -17.12 14.33
N ALA A 266 -12.48 -16.99 15.65
CA ALA A 266 -12.31 -18.08 16.61
C ALA A 266 -13.26 -19.26 16.33
N GLY A 267 -14.52 -18.96 15.98
CA GLY A 267 -15.50 -19.97 15.60
C GLY A 267 -15.06 -20.76 14.38
N THR A 268 -14.61 -20.10 13.31
CA THR A 268 -14.08 -20.75 12.11
C THR A 268 -12.84 -21.59 12.42
N LEU A 269 -11.85 -21.03 13.11
CA LEU A 269 -10.59 -21.72 13.43
C LEU A 269 -10.82 -22.93 14.34
N SER A 270 -11.81 -22.89 15.25
CA SER A 270 -12.12 -24.01 16.15
C SER A 270 -12.64 -25.27 15.44
N LEU A 271 -13.11 -25.13 14.19
CA LEU A 271 -13.59 -26.25 13.38
C LEU A 271 -12.46 -26.99 12.65
N LEU A 272 -11.27 -26.40 12.60
CA LEU A 272 -10.13 -26.89 11.84
C LEU A 272 -9.23 -27.79 12.68
N GLU A 273 -8.68 -28.82 12.04
CA GLU A 273 -7.39 -29.37 12.43
C GLU A 273 -6.29 -28.49 11.83
N ILE A 274 -5.56 -27.74 12.67
CA ILE A 274 -4.50 -26.83 12.21
C ILE A 274 -3.18 -27.62 12.10
N PRO A 275 -2.59 -27.74 10.90
CA PRO A 275 -1.32 -28.45 10.70
C PRO A 275 -0.12 -27.64 11.23
N GLU A 276 1.09 -28.24 11.19
CA GLU A 276 2.33 -27.58 11.65
C GLU A 276 2.64 -26.29 10.86
N SER A 277 2.18 -26.15 9.62
CA SER A 277 2.45 -24.97 8.79
C SER A 277 1.16 -24.29 8.36
N VAL A 278 1.09 -22.98 8.53
CA VAL A 278 -0.03 -22.15 8.09
C VAL A 278 0.50 -21.03 7.20
N ILE A 279 -0.01 -20.93 5.98
CA ILE A 279 0.24 -19.80 5.09
C ILE A 279 -0.97 -18.87 5.15
N ILE A 280 -0.76 -17.66 5.66
CA ILE A 280 -1.80 -16.64 5.81
C ILE A 280 -1.68 -15.63 4.68
N PHE A 281 -2.71 -15.54 3.83
CA PHE A 281 -2.82 -14.58 2.74
C PHE A 281 -3.70 -13.42 3.18
N GLY A 282 -3.09 -12.24 3.37
CA GLY A 282 -3.81 -11.02 3.72
C GLY A 282 -3.71 -9.95 2.65
N PRO A 283 -4.70 -9.04 2.56
CA PRO A 283 -4.55 -7.84 1.76
C PRO A 283 -3.43 -6.94 2.30
N LYS A 284 -2.82 -6.17 1.39
CA LYS A 284 -1.86 -5.14 1.74
C LYS A 284 -2.56 -3.79 1.87
N HIS A 285 -2.80 -3.36 3.10
CA HIS A 285 -3.37 -2.05 3.44
C HIS A 285 -2.32 -0.95 3.51
N THR A 286 -1.06 -1.31 3.73
CA THR A 286 0.02 -0.33 3.87
C THR A 286 0.74 -0.02 2.55
N ARG A 287 1.26 1.21 2.45
CA ARG A 287 2.11 1.64 1.32
C ARG A 287 3.57 1.15 1.40
N HIS A 288 3.92 0.45 2.48
CA HIS A 288 5.28 0.03 2.79
C HIS A 288 5.65 -1.20 1.99
N GLY A 289 6.88 -1.30 1.50
CA GLY A 289 7.34 -2.49 0.77
C GLY A 289 6.64 -2.75 -0.57
N VAL A 290 7.02 -3.85 -1.21
CA VAL A 290 6.55 -4.29 -2.54
C VAL A 290 5.08 -4.70 -2.52
N PRO A 291 4.38 -4.72 -3.67
CA PRO A 291 2.96 -5.06 -3.71
C PRO A 291 2.65 -6.45 -3.18
N TRP A 292 3.42 -7.45 -3.59
CA TRP A 292 3.19 -8.85 -3.24
C TRP A 292 4.43 -9.33 -2.50
N ALA A 293 4.29 -9.58 -1.21
CA ALA A 293 5.41 -9.88 -0.33
C ALA A 293 5.13 -11.11 0.53
N VAL A 294 6.20 -11.84 0.82
CA VAL A 294 6.22 -12.90 1.83
C VAL A 294 7.17 -12.52 2.97
N ALA A 295 6.74 -12.78 4.19
CA ALA A 295 7.44 -12.37 5.39
C ALA A 295 8.77 -13.13 5.56
N PRO A 296 9.92 -12.46 5.65
CA PRO A 296 11.23 -13.10 5.84
C PRO A 296 11.55 -13.40 7.32
N HIS A 297 10.54 -13.39 8.19
CA HIS A 297 10.73 -13.38 9.65
C HIS A 297 10.87 -14.79 10.23
N ASP A 298 11.77 -14.92 11.21
CA ASP A 298 11.99 -16.19 11.93
C ASP A 298 10.92 -16.43 13.01
N SER A 299 10.26 -15.36 13.46
CA SER A 299 9.18 -15.40 14.45
C SER A 299 8.25 -14.20 14.31
N TRP A 300 7.01 -14.38 14.78
CA TRP A 300 6.02 -13.33 14.94
C TRP A 300 5.87 -13.05 16.43
N GLN A 301 6.29 -11.86 16.87
CA GLN A 301 6.20 -11.48 18.28
C GLN A 301 4.80 -10.99 18.61
N LEU A 302 4.26 -11.45 19.74
CA LEU A 302 2.97 -11.00 20.28
C LEU A 302 3.12 -10.69 21.77
N PRO A 303 2.24 -9.86 22.34
CA PRO A 303 2.12 -9.77 23.79
C PRO A 303 1.94 -11.15 24.42
N GLY A 304 2.82 -11.49 25.36
CA GLY A 304 2.75 -12.75 26.10
C GLY A 304 3.34 -13.96 25.38
N GLY A 305 4.00 -13.78 24.24
CA GLY A 305 4.85 -14.79 23.60
C GLY A 305 4.73 -14.85 22.08
N ASP A 306 5.65 -15.58 21.46
CA ASP A 306 5.85 -15.54 20.01
C ASP A 306 5.26 -16.77 19.31
N MET A 307 5.10 -16.68 18.00
CA MET A 307 4.90 -17.83 17.11
C MET A 307 6.08 -17.98 16.16
N ALA A 308 6.43 -19.21 15.79
CA ALA A 308 7.50 -19.47 14.84
C ALA A 308 7.13 -18.98 13.43
N GLY A 309 8.07 -18.38 12.72
CA GLY A 309 8.00 -18.19 11.28
C GLY A 309 8.58 -19.38 10.53
N ASP A 310 8.38 -19.44 9.22
CA ASP A 310 9.06 -20.40 8.33
C ASP A 310 9.80 -19.66 7.21
N PRO A 311 11.01 -19.13 7.49
CA PRO A 311 11.78 -18.36 6.51
C PRO A 311 12.28 -19.20 5.32
N ASP A 312 12.34 -20.53 5.46
CA ASP A 312 12.75 -21.43 4.39
C ASP A 312 11.60 -21.64 3.40
N LEU A 313 10.38 -21.89 3.89
CA LEU A 313 9.19 -21.90 3.04
C LEU A 313 8.94 -20.53 2.41
N ALA A 314 9.13 -19.43 3.16
CA ALA A 314 9.02 -18.07 2.62
C ALA A 314 9.98 -17.84 1.45
N ARG A 315 11.25 -18.26 1.58
CA ARG A 315 12.25 -18.15 0.51
C ARG A 315 11.87 -19.01 -0.69
N PHE A 316 11.43 -20.24 -0.45
CA PHE A 316 11.02 -21.13 -1.53
C PHE A 316 9.83 -20.55 -2.33
N LEU A 317 8.85 -19.95 -1.65
CA LEU A 317 7.74 -19.24 -2.30
C LEU A 317 8.23 -18.06 -3.14
N ALA A 318 9.12 -17.21 -2.60
CA ALA A 318 9.64 -16.05 -3.33
C ALA A 318 10.49 -16.44 -4.55
N GLU A 319 11.23 -17.56 -4.48
CA GLU A 319 12.02 -18.07 -5.60
C GLU A 319 11.13 -18.70 -6.70
N ALA A 320 10.05 -19.36 -6.31
CA ALA A 320 9.18 -20.09 -7.23
C ALA A 320 8.08 -19.22 -7.87
N ILE A 321 7.62 -18.17 -7.19
CA ILE A 321 6.45 -17.38 -7.61
C ILE A 321 6.90 -16.03 -8.18
N PRO A 322 6.78 -15.79 -9.50
CA PRO A 322 7.16 -14.52 -10.10
C PRO A 322 6.42 -13.33 -9.47
N GLY A 323 7.17 -12.31 -9.07
CA GLY A 323 6.63 -11.08 -8.48
C GLY A 323 6.36 -11.14 -6.98
N LEU A 324 6.59 -12.29 -6.32
CA LEU A 324 6.56 -12.40 -4.86
C LEU A 324 7.97 -12.18 -4.30
N GLU A 325 8.17 -11.18 -3.45
CA GLU A 325 9.50 -10.90 -2.87
C GLU A 325 9.51 -11.07 -1.33
N LEU A 326 10.68 -11.41 -0.78
CA LEU A 326 10.92 -11.38 0.66
C LEU A 326 11.01 -9.93 1.14
N ASP A 327 10.02 -9.45 1.90
CA ASP A 327 9.99 -8.04 2.29
C ASP A 327 9.43 -7.79 3.70
N ALA A 328 10.32 -7.58 4.66
CA ALA A 328 9.95 -7.26 6.04
C ALA A 328 9.19 -5.92 6.17
N GLU A 329 9.45 -4.95 5.30
CA GLU A 329 8.85 -3.62 5.39
C GLU A 329 7.36 -3.68 5.02
N ALA A 330 6.99 -4.53 4.05
CA ALA A 330 5.60 -4.79 3.67
C ALA A 330 4.75 -5.36 4.83
N HIS A 331 5.37 -6.08 5.75
CA HIS A 331 4.70 -6.67 6.91
C HIS A 331 4.80 -5.81 8.19
N SER A 332 5.75 -4.88 8.27
CA SER A 332 6.13 -4.19 9.51
C SER A 332 4.98 -3.49 10.26
N GLN A 333 3.98 -2.99 9.53
CA GLN A 333 2.80 -2.29 10.05
C GLN A 333 1.49 -2.86 9.47
N GLU A 334 1.57 -3.97 8.74
CA GLU A 334 0.39 -4.64 8.20
C GLU A 334 -0.29 -5.47 9.27
N HIS A 335 -1.62 -5.45 9.30
CA HIS A 335 -2.43 -6.01 10.38
C HIS A 335 -3.18 -7.27 9.98
N ALA A 336 -3.49 -7.46 8.70
CA ALA A 336 -4.34 -8.55 8.23
C ALA A 336 -3.88 -9.92 8.76
N ILE A 337 -2.58 -10.20 8.68
CA ILE A 337 -1.99 -11.44 9.20
C ILE A 337 -1.88 -11.42 10.74
N GLU A 338 -1.39 -10.32 11.32
CA GLU A 338 -1.04 -10.25 12.76
C GLU A 338 -2.24 -10.47 13.68
N VAL A 339 -3.42 -9.97 13.30
CA VAL A 339 -4.64 -10.04 14.13
C VAL A 339 -5.13 -11.45 14.38
N GLU A 340 -4.81 -12.39 13.48
CA GLU A 340 -5.22 -13.79 13.57
C GLU A 340 -4.29 -14.60 14.49
N LEU A 341 -3.04 -14.16 14.64
CA LEU A 341 -2.00 -14.92 15.33
C LEU A 341 -2.32 -15.21 16.81
N PRO A 342 -2.91 -14.30 17.60
CA PRO A 342 -3.32 -14.64 18.97
C PRO A 342 -4.33 -15.80 19.05
N LEU A 343 -5.23 -15.91 18.06
CA LEU A 343 -6.23 -16.99 18.00
C LEU A 343 -5.58 -18.31 17.55
N ILE A 344 -4.71 -18.25 16.53
CA ILE A 344 -3.98 -19.44 16.05
C ILE A 344 -3.05 -19.97 17.15
N ARG A 345 -2.29 -19.10 17.81
CA ARG A 345 -1.40 -19.46 18.92
C ARG A 345 -2.15 -20.18 20.06
N HIS A 346 -3.39 -19.80 20.32
CA HIS A 346 -4.22 -20.45 21.34
C HIS A 346 -4.57 -21.90 20.98
N LEU A 347 -4.78 -22.19 19.69
CA LEU A 347 -5.18 -23.50 19.20
C LEU A 347 -3.99 -24.39 18.83
N ALA A 348 -2.95 -23.80 18.23
CA ALA A 348 -1.80 -24.47 17.65
C ALA A 348 -0.52 -23.66 17.93
N PRO A 349 -0.02 -23.63 19.18
CA PRO A 349 1.14 -22.82 19.56
C PRO A 349 2.44 -23.20 18.84
N GLU A 350 2.55 -24.45 18.39
CA GLU A 350 3.71 -24.98 17.67
C GLU A 350 3.63 -24.76 16.15
N ALA A 351 2.53 -24.19 15.63
CA ALA A 351 2.39 -23.92 14.21
C ALA A 351 3.40 -22.85 13.76
N LYS A 352 4.02 -23.08 12.60
CA LYS A 352 4.87 -22.14 11.89
C LYS A 352 4.03 -21.31 10.93
N ILE A 353 4.27 -20.01 10.91
CA ILE A 353 3.47 -19.04 10.17
C ILE A 353 4.27 -18.45 9.02
N VAL A 354 3.73 -18.57 7.81
CA VAL A 354 4.18 -17.81 6.63
C VAL A 354 3.13 -16.78 6.29
N GLY A 355 3.50 -15.50 6.39
CA GLY A 355 2.61 -14.40 6.02
C GLY A 355 2.85 -13.95 4.59
N VAL A 356 1.81 -13.92 3.76
CA VAL A 356 1.83 -13.37 2.40
C VAL A 356 0.88 -12.18 2.33
N VAL A 357 1.39 -11.01 1.99
CA VAL A 357 0.54 -9.83 1.74
C VAL A 357 0.36 -9.62 0.24
N VAL A 358 -0.90 -9.40 -0.16
CA VAL A 358 -1.31 -9.26 -1.55
C VAL A 358 -1.84 -7.85 -1.78
N GLY A 359 -1.08 -7.06 -2.53
CA GLY A 359 -1.49 -5.75 -3.02
C GLY A 359 -2.41 -5.84 -4.24
N ASN A 360 -2.38 -4.80 -5.08
CA ASN A 360 -3.21 -4.75 -6.28
C ASN A 360 -2.84 -5.85 -7.30
N GLY A 361 -3.82 -6.29 -8.09
CA GLY A 361 -3.62 -7.28 -9.14
C GLY A 361 -4.91 -7.57 -9.92
N ASP A 362 -4.76 -8.37 -10.98
CA ASP A 362 -5.87 -8.88 -11.79
C ASP A 362 -5.97 -10.41 -11.71
N LEU A 363 -6.97 -10.96 -12.41
CA LEU A 363 -7.25 -12.40 -12.39
C LEU A 363 -6.09 -13.21 -12.96
N ASP A 364 -5.44 -12.73 -14.01
CA ASP A 364 -4.34 -13.43 -14.66
C ASP A 364 -3.10 -13.47 -13.77
N SER A 365 -2.81 -12.36 -13.09
CA SER A 365 -1.76 -12.32 -12.07
C SER A 365 -2.07 -13.30 -10.92
N CYS A 366 -3.32 -13.36 -10.44
CA CYS A 366 -3.73 -14.32 -9.40
C CYS A 366 -3.59 -15.77 -9.87
N ARG A 367 -3.94 -16.07 -11.12
CA ARG A 367 -3.80 -17.40 -11.72
C ARG A 367 -2.35 -17.82 -11.89
N GLY A 368 -1.48 -16.89 -12.27
CA GLY A 368 -0.04 -17.11 -12.35
C GLY A 368 0.57 -17.38 -10.98
N PHE A 369 0.15 -16.64 -9.95
CA PHE A 369 0.54 -16.91 -8.56
C PHE A 369 0.09 -18.31 -8.14
N ALA A 370 -1.20 -18.61 -8.31
CA ALA A 370 -1.80 -19.87 -7.90
C ALA A 370 -1.17 -21.10 -8.60
N GLU A 371 -0.72 -20.94 -9.84
CA GLU A 371 0.01 -21.98 -10.57
C GLU A 371 1.30 -22.37 -9.86
N ASN A 372 2.13 -21.38 -9.57
CA ASN A 372 3.43 -21.60 -8.96
C ASN A 372 3.28 -22.01 -7.49
N LEU A 373 2.28 -21.46 -6.78
CA LEU A 373 1.95 -21.89 -5.42
C LEU A 373 1.55 -23.38 -5.41
N ALA A 374 0.69 -23.84 -6.31
CA ALA A 374 0.31 -25.25 -6.38
C ALA A 374 1.54 -26.17 -6.56
N VAL A 375 2.47 -25.79 -7.45
CA VAL A 375 3.73 -26.51 -7.67
C VAL A 375 4.62 -26.56 -6.43
N VAL A 376 4.69 -25.46 -5.66
CA VAL A 376 5.41 -25.43 -4.38
C VAL A 376 4.74 -26.36 -3.37
N LEU A 377 3.42 -26.29 -3.22
CA LEU A 377 2.67 -27.08 -2.24
C LEU A 377 2.75 -28.58 -2.52
N ASP A 378 2.83 -29.00 -3.79
CA ASP A 378 2.97 -30.40 -4.18
C ASP A 378 4.37 -30.97 -3.91
N GLN A 379 5.35 -30.13 -3.59
CA GLN A 379 6.70 -30.53 -3.17
C GLN A 379 6.86 -30.63 -1.65
N LEU A 380 5.83 -30.25 -0.88
CA LEU A 380 5.85 -30.34 0.58
C LEU A 380 5.33 -31.71 1.04
N ASP A 381 6.00 -32.31 2.03
CA ASP A 381 5.58 -33.60 2.61
C ASP A 381 4.19 -33.52 3.26
N THR A 382 3.89 -32.39 3.90
CA THR A 382 2.60 -32.11 4.53
C THR A 382 2.09 -30.76 4.02
N PRO A 383 0.86 -30.69 3.47
CA PRO A 383 0.32 -29.43 2.99
C PRO A 383 0.03 -28.48 4.17
N PRO A 384 0.39 -27.20 4.06
CA PRO A 384 -0.01 -26.19 5.03
C PRO A 384 -1.52 -25.90 4.93
N LEU A 385 -2.08 -25.34 6.01
CA LEU A 385 -3.38 -24.68 5.94
C LEU A 385 -3.22 -23.35 5.18
N LEU A 386 -4.06 -23.13 4.17
CA LEU A 386 -4.14 -21.85 3.47
C LEU A 386 -5.22 -20.97 4.14
N LEU A 387 -4.80 -19.98 4.92
CA LEU A 387 -5.71 -19.09 5.63
C LEU A 387 -5.87 -17.78 4.84
N ILE A 388 -7.11 -17.45 4.49
CA ILE A 388 -7.48 -16.21 3.81
C ILE A 388 -7.91 -15.21 4.88
N SER A 389 -7.18 -14.10 4.96
CA SER A 389 -7.50 -13.01 5.86
C SER A 389 -8.36 -11.96 5.14
N SER A 390 -9.64 -11.86 5.51
CA SER A 390 -10.56 -10.91 4.86
C SER A 390 -11.72 -10.48 5.75
N ASP A 391 -11.86 -9.16 5.94
CA ASP A 391 -13.15 -8.53 6.20
C ASP A 391 -13.98 -8.42 4.90
N MET A 392 -15.29 -8.26 5.04
CA MET A 392 -16.24 -8.15 3.92
C MET A 392 -16.43 -6.67 3.52
N ASN A 393 -17.66 -6.22 3.24
CA ASN A 393 -17.92 -4.83 2.87
C ASN A 393 -17.76 -3.88 4.07
N HIS A 394 -17.30 -2.67 3.76
CA HIS A 394 -17.05 -1.58 4.68
C HIS A 394 -18.02 -0.42 4.45
N PHE A 395 -18.46 0.16 5.57
CA PHE A 395 -19.03 1.48 5.71
C PHE A 395 -20.36 1.75 4.99
N ALA A 396 -21.13 0.70 4.70
CA ALA A 396 -22.55 0.81 4.36
C ALA A 396 -23.43 0.73 5.63
N THR A 397 -24.72 1.03 5.51
CA THR A 397 -25.69 0.70 6.57
C THR A 397 -25.76 -0.81 6.76
N ASP A 398 -26.09 -1.30 7.96
CA ASP A 398 -26.12 -2.75 8.25
C ASP A 398 -26.93 -3.55 7.23
N SER A 399 -28.11 -3.05 6.85
CA SER A 399 -28.97 -3.68 5.84
C SER A 399 -28.30 -3.81 4.47
N GLU A 400 -27.60 -2.77 4.03
CA GLU A 400 -26.95 -2.75 2.72
C GLU A 400 -25.63 -3.55 2.75
N ASN A 401 -24.91 -3.49 3.87
CA ASN A 401 -23.70 -4.28 4.08
C ASN A 401 -24.03 -5.77 4.00
N ARG A 402 -25.05 -6.23 4.72
CA ARG A 402 -25.53 -7.62 4.65
C ARG A 402 -25.92 -8.04 3.23
N ARG A 403 -26.59 -7.15 2.49
CA ARG A 403 -26.97 -7.42 1.10
C ARG A 403 -25.73 -7.61 0.21
N LEU A 404 -24.75 -6.70 0.30
CA LEU A 404 -23.51 -6.76 -0.48
C LEU A 404 -22.64 -7.96 -0.08
N ASP A 405 -22.51 -8.23 1.21
CA ASP A 405 -21.74 -9.35 1.73
C ASP A 405 -22.34 -10.69 1.31
N GLU A 406 -23.67 -10.80 1.33
CA GLU A 406 -24.36 -12.00 0.85
C GLU A 406 -24.11 -12.25 -0.64
N LEU A 407 -24.02 -11.19 -1.48
CA LEU A 407 -23.66 -11.35 -2.89
C LEU A 407 -22.24 -11.91 -3.06
N ALA A 408 -21.28 -11.42 -2.28
CA ALA A 408 -19.90 -11.92 -2.32
C ALA A 408 -19.80 -13.37 -1.79
N LEU A 409 -20.47 -13.68 -0.68
CA LEU A 409 -20.49 -15.02 -0.10
C LEU A 409 -21.14 -16.03 -1.05
N GLN A 410 -22.29 -15.72 -1.65
CA GLN A 410 -22.93 -16.60 -2.63
C GLN A 410 -22.06 -16.81 -3.88
N ALA A 411 -21.27 -15.82 -4.29
CA ALA A 411 -20.31 -15.98 -5.38
C ALA A 411 -19.14 -16.89 -4.98
N MET A 412 -18.65 -16.79 -3.74
CA MET A 412 -17.59 -17.67 -3.20
C MET A 412 -18.08 -19.11 -3.05
N GLU A 413 -19.33 -19.31 -2.60
CA GLU A 413 -19.99 -20.61 -2.45
C GLU A 413 -20.17 -21.35 -3.77
N THR A 414 -20.08 -20.67 -4.92
CA THR A 414 -20.09 -21.38 -6.21
C THR A 414 -18.76 -22.00 -6.57
N LEU A 415 -17.73 -21.83 -5.73
CA LEU A 415 -16.38 -22.35 -5.94
C LEU A 415 -15.73 -21.86 -7.25
N ASP A 416 -16.15 -20.68 -7.73
CA ASP A 416 -15.66 -20.04 -8.95
C ASP A 416 -14.94 -18.72 -8.58
N PRO A 417 -13.60 -18.71 -8.53
CA PRO A 417 -12.81 -17.52 -8.20
C PRO A 417 -13.08 -16.35 -9.16
N SER A 418 -13.31 -16.64 -10.44
CA SER A 418 -13.57 -15.62 -11.46
C SER A 418 -14.92 -14.95 -11.22
N ARG A 419 -15.92 -15.72 -10.79
CA ARG A 419 -17.23 -15.20 -10.38
C ARG A 419 -17.11 -14.34 -9.13
N LEU A 420 -16.40 -14.78 -8.09
CA LEU A 420 -16.17 -13.99 -6.88
C LEU A 420 -15.56 -12.62 -7.23
N LEU A 421 -14.45 -12.61 -7.96
CA LEU A 421 -13.75 -11.38 -8.33
C LEU A 421 -14.65 -10.42 -9.12
N ARG A 422 -15.37 -10.95 -10.11
CA ARG A 422 -16.31 -10.17 -10.92
C ARG A 422 -17.44 -9.60 -10.07
N THR A 423 -18.08 -10.41 -9.23
CA THR A 423 -19.19 -9.98 -8.37
C THR A 423 -18.75 -8.86 -7.43
N VAL A 424 -17.58 -8.99 -6.81
CA VAL A 424 -16.99 -7.94 -5.95
C VAL A 424 -16.76 -6.64 -6.72
N ARG A 425 -16.15 -6.72 -7.91
CA ARG A 425 -15.85 -5.53 -8.74
C ARG A 425 -17.11 -4.86 -9.29
N GLU A 426 -18.04 -5.60 -9.88
CA GLU A 426 -19.25 -5.07 -10.50
C GLU A 426 -20.20 -4.41 -9.49
N ASN A 427 -20.23 -4.93 -8.25
CA ASN A 427 -21.08 -4.39 -7.18
C ASN A 427 -20.35 -3.39 -6.27
N ASN A 428 -19.09 -3.03 -6.57
CA ASN A 428 -18.24 -2.16 -5.74
C ASN A 428 -18.17 -2.60 -4.26
N ILE A 429 -18.08 -3.91 -4.04
CA ILE A 429 -17.97 -4.49 -2.69
C ILE A 429 -16.55 -4.24 -2.19
N SER A 430 -16.40 -3.64 -1.02
CA SER A 430 -15.10 -3.30 -0.44
C SER A 430 -14.48 -4.46 0.36
N MET A 431 -14.68 -5.69 -0.11
CA MET A 431 -14.07 -6.91 0.46
C MET A 431 -12.56 -6.83 0.30
N CYS A 432 -11.85 -6.65 1.41
CA CYS A 432 -10.41 -6.37 1.41
C CYS A 432 -9.59 -7.57 0.90
N GLY A 433 -9.91 -8.79 1.30
CA GLY A 433 -9.17 -10.01 0.95
C GLY A 433 -9.66 -10.74 -0.30
N VAL A 434 -10.30 -10.04 -1.26
CA VAL A 434 -10.80 -10.68 -2.49
C VAL A 434 -9.68 -11.31 -3.33
N LEU A 435 -8.52 -10.66 -3.47
CA LEU A 435 -7.38 -11.23 -4.22
C LEU A 435 -6.72 -12.41 -3.48
N PRO A 436 -6.45 -12.32 -2.15
CA PRO A 436 -6.12 -13.49 -1.34
C PRO A 436 -7.07 -14.68 -1.54
N ALA A 437 -8.39 -14.45 -1.50
CA ALA A 437 -9.39 -15.49 -1.69
C ALA A 437 -9.31 -16.13 -3.09
N VAL A 438 -9.18 -15.30 -4.14
CA VAL A 438 -9.04 -15.76 -5.53
C VAL A 438 -7.77 -16.61 -5.70
N ILE A 439 -6.63 -16.17 -5.17
CA ILE A 439 -5.37 -16.92 -5.22
C ILE A 439 -5.53 -18.30 -4.58
N VAL A 440 -6.09 -18.36 -3.37
CA VAL A 440 -6.27 -19.61 -2.64
C VAL A 440 -7.26 -20.54 -3.37
N MET A 441 -8.40 -20.03 -3.82
CA MET A 441 -9.38 -20.84 -4.55
C MET A 441 -8.81 -21.37 -5.88
N GLU A 442 -8.11 -20.54 -6.67
CA GLU A 442 -7.43 -20.98 -7.90
C GLU A 442 -6.35 -22.04 -7.60
N THR A 443 -5.62 -21.91 -6.48
CA THR A 443 -4.61 -22.89 -6.04
C THR A 443 -5.27 -24.22 -5.72
N LEU A 444 -6.38 -24.21 -4.98
CA LEU A 444 -7.13 -25.42 -4.64
C LEU A 444 -7.72 -26.09 -5.88
N ILE A 445 -8.26 -25.33 -6.85
CA ILE A 445 -8.74 -25.86 -8.13
C ILE A 445 -7.62 -26.60 -8.86
N ARG A 446 -6.42 -26.00 -8.97
CA ARG A 446 -5.27 -26.60 -9.65
C ARG A 446 -4.79 -27.90 -9.00
N ARG A 447 -4.93 -28.00 -7.68
CA ARG A 447 -4.62 -29.22 -6.90
C ARG A 447 -5.78 -30.22 -6.84
N GLY A 448 -6.92 -29.92 -7.46
CA GLY A 448 -8.12 -30.77 -7.40
C GLY A 448 -8.75 -30.86 -6.00
N ALA A 449 -8.52 -29.86 -5.16
CA ALA A 449 -8.91 -29.79 -3.75
C ALA A 449 -9.96 -28.70 -3.47
N LEU A 450 -10.73 -28.28 -4.48
CA LEU A 450 -11.88 -27.38 -4.31
C LEU A 450 -13.14 -28.03 -4.88
N SER A 451 -13.97 -28.56 -3.99
CA SER A 451 -15.17 -29.36 -4.28
C SER A 451 -16.35 -29.06 -3.35
N GLN A 452 -16.10 -28.44 -2.21
CA GLN A 452 -17.06 -28.13 -1.16
C GLN A 452 -16.69 -26.82 -0.43
N HIS A 453 -17.68 -26.27 0.27
CA HIS A 453 -17.50 -25.13 1.15
C HIS A 453 -18.38 -25.28 2.38
N GLN A 454 -18.05 -24.54 3.43
CA GLN A 454 -18.92 -24.37 4.59
C GLN A 454 -18.84 -22.93 5.09
N ARG A 455 -19.99 -22.23 5.13
CA ARG A 455 -20.10 -20.96 5.85
C ARG A 455 -20.19 -21.25 7.35
N THR A 456 -19.29 -20.68 8.13
CA THR A 456 -19.14 -20.99 9.57
C THR A 456 -19.68 -19.89 10.48
N GLY A 457 -19.78 -18.67 9.97
CA GLY A 457 -20.34 -17.55 10.71
C GLY A 457 -20.46 -16.29 9.86
N TYR A 458 -21.34 -15.39 10.29
CA TYR A 458 -21.46 -14.06 9.73
C TYR A 458 -21.90 -13.09 10.83
N ALA A 459 -21.27 -11.92 10.90
CA ALA A 459 -21.64 -10.83 11.80
C ALA A 459 -21.26 -9.48 11.16
N THR A 460 -21.66 -8.38 11.79
CA THR A 460 -21.14 -7.05 11.47
C THR A 460 -20.64 -6.35 12.71
N SER A 461 -20.04 -5.17 12.55
CA SER A 461 -19.67 -4.34 13.70
C SER A 461 -20.88 -3.88 14.52
N ALA A 462 -22.10 -3.84 13.95
CA ALA A 462 -23.30 -3.40 14.66
C ALA A 462 -23.64 -4.29 15.87
N GLU A 463 -23.36 -5.59 15.79
CA GLU A 463 -23.53 -6.52 16.92
C GLU A 463 -22.67 -6.15 18.13
N THR A 464 -21.55 -5.45 17.90
CA THR A 464 -20.65 -4.97 18.97
C THR A 464 -20.93 -3.53 19.37
N THR A 465 -21.21 -2.63 18.41
CA THR A 465 -21.33 -1.19 18.67
C THR A 465 -22.76 -0.72 18.94
N GLY A 466 -23.77 -1.48 18.49
CA GLY A 466 -25.15 -1.04 18.40
C GLY A 466 -25.44 0.00 17.31
N ASP A 467 -24.41 0.44 16.56
CA ASP A 467 -24.54 1.40 15.47
C ASP A 467 -24.67 0.68 14.12
N SER A 468 -25.84 0.80 13.51
CA SER A 468 -26.17 0.20 12.21
C SER A 468 -26.06 1.18 11.03
N SER A 469 -25.64 2.42 11.26
CA SER A 469 -25.54 3.44 10.21
C SER A 469 -24.33 3.26 9.29
N ARG A 470 -23.26 2.65 9.82
CA ARG A 470 -21.99 2.46 9.12
C ARG A 470 -21.23 1.29 9.72
N VAL A 471 -21.27 0.12 9.07
CA VAL A 471 -20.73 -1.12 9.63
C VAL A 471 -19.59 -1.72 8.80
N VAL A 472 -18.90 -2.72 9.36
CA VAL A 472 -18.02 -3.62 8.60
C VAL A 472 -18.54 -5.04 8.77
N GLY A 473 -18.54 -5.84 7.70
CA GLY A 473 -18.99 -7.23 7.71
C GLY A 473 -17.87 -8.22 7.98
N TYR A 474 -18.19 -9.30 8.67
CA TYR A 474 -17.26 -10.35 9.08
C TYR A 474 -17.85 -11.71 8.72
N ALA A 475 -17.10 -12.54 8.00
CA ALA A 475 -17.55 -13.86 7.60
C ALA A 475 -16.45 -14.91 7.80
N GLY A 476 -16.89 -16.11 8.16
CA GLY A 476 -16.05 -17.28 8.26
C GLY A 476 -16.41 -18.31 7.20
N MET A 477 -15.43 -18.84 6.48
CA MET A 477 -15.63 -19.88 5.46
C MET A 477 -14.60 -20.99 5.59
N LEU A 478 -14.98 -22.23 5.27
CA LEU A 478 -14.07 -23.34 5.01
C LEU A 478 -14.19 -23.71 3.53
N LEU A 479 -13.06 -24.04 2.89
CA LEU A 479 -12.97 -24.39 1.48
C LEU A 479 -12.12 -25.64 1.30
N GLY A 480 -12.59 -26.60 0.51
CA GLY A 480 -11.90 -27.87 0.28
C GLY A 480 -12.56 -28.75 -0.75
#